data_AF-A0A1S3QRC3-F1
#
_entry.id   AF-A0A1S3QRC3-F1
#
_cell.length_a   1.000
_cell.length_b   1.000
_cell.length_c   1.000
_cell.angle_alpha   90.00
_cell.angle_beta   90.00
_cell.angle_gamma   90.00
#
_symmetry.space_group_name_H-M   'P 1'
#
loop_
_entity.id
_entity.type
_entity.pdbx_description
1 polymer ?
#
loop_
_entity_poly.entity_id
_entity_poly.type
_entity_poly.pdbx_seq_one_letter_code
_entity_poly.pdbx_strand_id
1 'polypeptide(L)'
;MSLSSVVNERSAQAAVEDSDQIFTELIRSIERRSSEVKKLIRAKEKAQVSQAEGVLEQLKQEISELRKRSTELEQLKHTEDHIHFLQSYQSLSSISVSSDLPSIVVRPLQYFGDVSKTVSELREKLEDCLKGEWTKISSTVNIVDVVLPPEPKTREQLLQCESLYCEIPVSSHWTQTQQAHTSLCLKGTER
;
A
#
# COMPACT_ATOMS: atom_id res chain seq x y z
N MET A 1 -42.68 10.75 -11.35
CA MET A 1 -41.58 9.94 -10.76
C MET A 1 -42.15 9.25 -9.53
N SER A 2 -42.00 7.94 -9.44
CA SER A 2 -42.65 7.09 -8.42
C SER A 2 -41.81 7.04 -7.14
N LEU A 3 -42.40 6.95 -5.95
CA LEU A 3 -41.69 6.78 -4.66
C LEU A 3 -40.64 5.64 -4.69
N SER A 4 -40.95 4.56 -5.41
CA SER A 4 -40.05 3.43 -5.66
C SER A 4 -38.75 3.83 -6.38
N SER A 5 -38.79 4.82 -7.30
CA SER A 5 -37.58 5.26 -8.00
C SER A 5 -36.64 6.06 -7.09
N VAL A 6 -37.19 6.84 -6.15
CA VAL A 6 -36.40 7.65 -5.21
C VAL A 6 -35.73 6.81 -4.12
N VAL A 7 -36.40 5.75 -3.63
CA VAL A 7 -35.81 4.83 -2.65
C VAL A 7 -34.68 4.00 -3.29
N ASN A 8 -34.85 3.58 -4.55
CA ASN A 8 -33.81 2.86 -5.28
C ASN A 8 -32.56 3.73 -5.54
N GLU A 9 -32.75 5.01 -5.89
CA GLU A 9 -31.65 5.97 -6.11
C GLU A 9 -30.82 6.20 -4.84
N ARG A 10 -31.48 6.40 -3.68
CA ARG A 10 -30.77 6.56 -2.41
C ARG A 10 -30.01 5.31 -1.99
N SER A 11 -30.58 4.12 -2.20
CA SER A 11 -29.92 2.85 -1.89
C SER A 11 -28.70 2.62 -2.78
N ALA A 12 -28.80 2.93 -4.07
CA ALA A 12 -27.68 2.81 -5.00
C ALA A 12 -26.55 3.77 -4.62
N GLN A 13 -26.88 5.02 -4.28
CA GLN A 13 -25.90 6.02 -3.85
C GLN A 13 -25.16 5.59 -2.58
N ALA A 14 -25.87 5.05 -1.58
CA ALA A 14 -25.24 4.52 -0.37
C ALA A 14 -24.27 3.37 -0.68
N ALA A 15 -24.64 2.43 -1.56
CA ALA A 15 -23.76 1.34 -1.96
C ALA A 15 -22.50 1.81 -2.69
N VAL A 16 -22.59 2.90 -3.47
CA VAL A 16 -21.43 3.55 -4.11
C VAL A 16 -20.51 4.15 -3.06
N GLU A 17 -21.06 4.94 -2.13
CA GLU A 17 -20.27 5.58 -1.06
C GLU A 17 -19.57 4.56 -0.16
N ASP A 18 -20.26 3.49 0.22
CA ASP A 18 -19.68 2.39 1.00
C ASP A 18 -18.55 1.70 0.22
N SER A 19 -18.77 1.44 -1.08
CA SER A 19 -17.75 0.83 -1.95
C SER A 19 -16.51 1.72 -2.09
N ASP A 20 -16.71 3.02 -2.29
CA ASP A 20 -15.64 4.01 -2.39
C ASP A 20 -14.82 4.07 -1.09
N GLN A 21 -15.48 4.01 0.07
CA GLN A 21 -14.80 3.96 1.35
C GLN A 21 -13.92 2.70 1.46
N ILE A 22 -14.46 1.53 1.12
CA ILE A 22 -13.74 0.25 1.16
C ILE A 22 -12.51 0.29 0.25
N PHE A 23 -12.66 0.72 -1.00
CA PHE A 23 -11.52 0.84 -1.93
C PHE A 23 -10.47 1.83 -1.42
N THR A 24 -10.89 2.94 -0.83
CA THR A 24 -9.96 3.91 -0.25
C THR A 24 -9.15 3.29 0.90
N GLU A 25 -9.77 2.50 1.78
CA GLU A 25 -9.07 1.78 2.86
C GLU A 25 -8.08 0.73 2.34
N LEU A 26 -8.44 0.02 1.27
CA LEU A 26 -7.55 -0.93 0.59
C LEU A 26 -6.33 -0.24 -0.02
N ILE A 27 -6.53 0.86 -0.75
CA ILE A 27 -5.45 1.67 -1.34
C ILE A 27 -4.49 2.12 -0.25
N ARG A 28 -5.00 2.73 0.83
CA ARG A 28 -4.17 3.15 1.97
C ARG A 28 -3.36 2.01 2.59
N SER A 29 -3.95 0.81 2.63
CA SER A 29 -3.26 -0.37 3.16
C SER A 29 -2.13 -0.83 2.24
N ILE A 30 -2.32 -0.80 0.93
CA ILE A 30 -1.27 -1.11 -0.06
C ILE A 30 -0.14 -0.07 0.01
N GLU A 31 -0.47 1.22 0.10
CA GLU A 31 0.51 2.31 0.24
C GLU A 31 1.34 2.15 1.51
N ARG A 32 0.70 1.79 2.63
CA ARG A 32 1.38 1.51 3.91
C ARG A 32 2.38 0.36 3.74
N ARG A 33 1.97 -0.77 3.16
CA ARG A 33 2.87 -1.92 2.91
C ARG A 33 4.01 -1.55 1.95
N SER A 34 3.75 -0.75 0.93
CA SER A 34 4.78 -0.23 0.02
C SER A 34 5.83 0.60 0.76
N SER A 35 5.40 1.45 1.70
CA SER A 35 6.31 2.22 2.57
C SER A 35 7.13 1.32 3.49
N GLU A 36 6.52 0.30 4.10
CA GLU A 36 7.21 -0.68 4.96
C GLU A 36 8.32 -1.42 4.20
N VAL A 37 8.04 -1.93 3.00
CA VAL A 37 9.05 -2.60 2.16
C VAL A 37 10.22 -1.66 1.85
N LYS A 38 9.95 -0.41 1.47
CA LYS A 38 11.01 0.60 1.23
C LYS A 38 11.86 0.84 2.47
N LYS A 39 11.23 0.98 3.65
CA LYS A 39 11.94 1.17 4.92
C LYS A 39 12.84 -0.02 5.26
N LEU A 40 12.36 -1.25 5.06
CA LEU A 40 13.15 -2.45 5.30
C LEU A 40 14.38 -2.53 4.38
N ILE A 41 14.23 -2.23 3.09
CA ILE A 41 15.34 -2.19 2.13
C ILE A 41 16.38 -1.15 2.57
N ARG A 42 15.95 0.09 2.87
CA ARG A 42 16.86 1.16 3.28
C ARG A 42 17.56 0.89 4.61
N ALA A 43 16.86 0.27 5.57
CA ALA A 43 17.45 -0.12 6.83
C ALA A 43 18.55 -1.18 6.64
N LYS A 44 18.29 -2.18 5.78
CA LYS A 44 19.25 -3.24 5.46
C LYS A 44 20.47 -2.69 4.71
N GLU A 45 20.23 -1.84 3.70
CA GLU A 45 21.27 -1.14 2.95
C GLU A 45 22.16 -0.32 3.89
N LYS A 46 21.57 0.52 4.75
CA LYS A 46 22.31 1.34 5.71
C LYS A 46 23.16 0.48 6.66
N ALA A 47 22.60 -0.61 7.20
CA ALA A 47 23.35 -1.51 8.08
C ALA A 47 24.55 -2.16 7.37
N GLN A 48 24.40 -2.56 6.11
CA GLN A 48 25.48 -3.12 5.31
C GLN A 48 26.56 -2.08 4.98
N VAL A 49 26.17 -0.84 4.65
CA VAL A 49 27.11 0.26 4.39
C VAL A 49 27.90 0.59 5.65
N SER A 50 27.23 0.77 6.81
CA SER A 50 27.92 1.07 8.07
C SER A 50 28.87 -0.06 8.50
N GLN A 51 28.53 -1.31 8.22
CA GLN A 51 29.43 -2.43 8.46
C GLN A 51 30.68 -2.34 7.57
N ALA A 52 30.52 -2.05 6.27
CA ALA A 52 31.62 -1.90 5.34
C ALA A 52 32.52 -0.71 5.68
N GLU A 53 31.95 0.42 6.10
CA GLU A 53 32.68 1.60 6.57
C GLU A 53 33.52 1.28 7.81
N GLY A 54 32.96 0.54 8.77
CA GLY A 54 33.69 0.10 9.97
C GLY A 54 34.90 -0.77 9.63
N VAL A 55 34.73 -1.73 8.71
CA VAL A 55 35.83 -2.58 8.21
C VAL A 55 36.88 -1.73 7.49
N LEU A 56 36.47 -0.79 6.64
CA LEU A 56 37.39 0.09 5.92
C LEU A 56 38.24 0.93 6.88
N GLU A 57 37.65 1.45 7.96
CA GLU A 57 38.38 2.25 8.93
C GLU A 57 39.38 1.43 9.73
N GLN A 58 39.01 0.20 10.12
CA GLN A 58 39.94 -0.75 10.74
C GLN A 58 41.15 -1.03 9.84
N LEU A 59 40.92 -1.29 8.55
CA LEU A 59 42.01 -1.53 7.59
C LEU A 59 42.91 -0.31 7.39
N LYS A 60 42.36 0.91 7.38
CA LYS A 60 43.19 2.13 7.30
C LYS A 60 44.09 2.29 8.52
N GLN A 61 43.56 2.04 9.71
CA GLN A 61 44.33 2.10 10.95
C GLN A 61 45.45 1.07 10.93
N GLU A 62 45.15 -0.17 10.52
CA GLU A 62 46.15 -1.23 10.40
C GLU A 62 47.26 -0.87 9.40
N ILE A 63 46.91 -0.34 8.22
CA ILE A 63 47.90 0.14 7.25
C ILE A 63 48.77 1.26 7.84
N SER A 64 48.19 2.17 8.62
CA SER A 64 48.94 3.26 9.26
C SER A 64 49.94 2.73 10.28
N GLU A 65 49.52 1.80 11.14
CA GLU A 65 50.36 1.16 12.13
C GLU A 65 51.50 0.35 11.49
N LEU A 66 51.19 -0.42 10.45
CA LEU A 66 52.18 -1.15 9.66
C LEU A 66 53.19 -0.23 8.99
N ARG A 67 52.76 0.90 8.42
CA ARG A 67 53.65 1.91 7.82
C ARG A 67 54.55 2.57 8.86
N LYS A 68 54.01 2.91 10.03
CA LYS A 68 54.79 3.47 11.14
C LYS A 68 55.87 2.48 11.57
N ARG A 69 55.49 1.22 11.81
CA ARG A 69 56.40 0.14 12.19
C ARG A 69 57.48 -0.11 11.12
N SER A 70 57.09 -0.10 9.85
CA SER A 70 58.05 -0.25 8.74
C SER A 70 59.09 0.86 8.75
N THR A 71 58.69 2.09 9.10
CA THR A 71 59.59 3.23 9.20
C THR A 71 60.53 3.11 10.40
N GLU A 72 60.01 2.70 11.56
CA GLU A 72 60.79 2.43 12.78
C GLU A 72 61.82 1.32 12.56
N LEU A 73 61.44 0.25 11.86
CA LEU A 73 62.35 -0.84 11.50
C LEU A 73 63.46 -0.37 10.54
N GLU A 74 63.14 0.47 9.54
CA GLU A 74 64.17 1.00 8.63
C GLU A 74 65.15 1.92 9.36
N GLN A 75 64.67 2.75 10.29
CA GLN A 75 65.55 3.57 11.15
C GLN A 75 66.43 2.69 12.04
N LEU A 76 65.85 1.65 12.64
CA LEU A 76 66.56 0.75 13.55
C LEU A 76 67.69 -0.01 12.85
N LYS A 77 67.46 -0.44 11.60
CA LYS A 77 68.47 -1.08 10.74
C LYS A 77 69.74 -0.23 10.54
N HIS A 78 69.62 1.09 10.62
CA HIS A 78 70.74 2.03 10.48
C HIS A 78 71.39 2.43 11.82
N THR A 79 70.97 1.85 12.94
CA THR A 79 71.53 2.16 14.26
C THR A 79 72.82 1.40 14.52
N GLU A 80 73.88 2.10 14.94
CA GLU A 80 75.20 1.53 15.26
C GLU A 80 75.27 0.97 16.69
N ASP A 81 74.42 1.44 17.61
CA ASP A 81 74.31 0.91 18.98
C ASP A 81 73.58 -0.45 18.97
N HIS A 82 74.37 -1.52 19.09
CA HIS A 82 73.88 -2.89 19.10
C HIS A 82 73.01 -3.24 20.32
N ILE A 83 73.19 -2.57 21.46
CA ILE A 83 72.34 -2.81 22.65
C ILE A 83 70.96 -2.19 22.40
N HIS A 84 70.91 -0.94 21.93
CA HIS A 84 69.68 -0.27 21.54
C HIS A 84 68.94 -1.03 20.42
N PHE A 85 69.69 -1.57 19.44
CA PHE A 85 69.16 -2.40 18.38
C PHE A 85 68.39 -3.61 18.93
N LEU A 86 69.04 -4.40 19.80
CA LEU A 86 68.45 -5.63 20.35
C LEU A 86 67.20 -5.31 21.19
N GLN A 87 67.25 -4.27 22.02
CA GLN A 87 66.12 -3.86 22.85
C GLN A 87 64.92 -3.40 22.01
N SER A 88 65.15 -2.51 21.04
CA SER A 88 64.09 -1.97 20.19
C SER A 88 63.48 -3.03 19.27
N TYR A 89 64.31 -3.92 18.71
CA TYR A 89 63.84 -5.00 17.85
C TYR A 89 62.95 -5.97 18.62
N GLN A 90 63.30 -6.29 19.87
CA GLN A 90 62.48 -7.14 20.73
C GLN A 90 61.10 -6.51 21.02
N SER A 91 61.07 -5.22 21.33
CA SER A 91 59.80 -4.49 21.53
C SER A 91 58.93 -4.48 20.27
N LEU A 92 59.51 -4.18 19.11
CA LEU A 92 58.78 -4.19 17.84
C LEU A 92 58.29 -5.60 17.50
N SER A 93 59.15 -6.63 17.55
CA SER A 93 58.80 -8.01 17.19
C SER A 93 57.71 -8.64 18.07
N SER A 94 57.60 -8.24 19.34
CA SER A 94 56.63 -8.80 20.30
C SER A 94 55.17 -8.41 20.03
N ILE A 95 54.92 -7.32 19.31
CA ILE A 95 53.56 -6.90 18.94
C ILE A 95 53.15 -7.70 17.70
N SER A 96 52.39 -8.77 17.89
CA SER A 96 51.79 -9.52 16.79
C SER A 96 50.60 -8.75 16.24
N VAL A 97 50.80 -8.11 15.09
CA VAL A 97 49.75 -7.35 14.37
C VAL A 97 48.57 -8.25 13.93
N SER A 98 48.67 -9.57 14.10
CA SER A 98 47.77 -10.55 13.48
C SER A 98 46.96 -11.42 14.46
N SER A 99 47.24 -11.44 15.77
CA SER A 99 46.67 -12.48 16.66
C SER A 99 45.27 -12.18 17.17
N ASP A 100 44.88 -10.91 17.26
CA ASP A 100 43.61 -10.49 17.86
C ASP A 100 42.54 -10.09 16.83
N LEU A 101 42.81 -10.20 15.54
CA LEU A 101 41.84 -9.80 14.54
C LEU A 101 40.70 -10.82 14.42
N PRO A 102 39.43 -10.41 14.62
CA PRO A 102 38.33 -11.22 14.14
C PRO A 102 38.52 -11.39 12.64
N SER A 103 38.47 -12.62 12.15
CA SER A 103 38.30 -12.91 10.73
C SER A 103 37.26 -11.93 10.17
N ILE A 104 37.70 -11.00 9.31
CA ILE A 104 36.82 -10.04 8.68
C ILE A 104 35.96 -10.86 7.71
N VAL A 105 34.88 -11.43 8.23
CA VAL A 105 33.89 -12.15 7.43
C VAL A 105 33.11 -11.09 6.69
N VAL A 106 33.63 -10.69 5.53
CA VAL A 106 32.90 -9.90 4.54
C VAL A 106 31.82 -10.81 3.97
N ARG A 107 30.63 -10.75 4.57
CA ARG A 107 29.46 -11.39 3.97
C ARG A 107 29.17 -10.67 2.65
N PRO A 108 29.07 -11.39 1.52
CA PRO A 108 28.65 -10.79 0.26
C PRO A 108 27.36 -10.00 0.48
N LEU A 109 27.33 -8.76 -0.02
CA LEU A 109 26.13 -7.92 -0.04
C LEU A 109 25.01 -8.75 -0.69
N GLN A 110 24.03 -9.16 0.13
CA GLN A 110 22.84 -9.85 -0.38
C GLN A 110 22.16 -8.96 -1.41
N TYR A 111 22.07 -9.46 -2.64
CA TYR A 111 21.41 -8.78 -3.74
C TYR A 111 19.90 -8.66 -3.45
N PHE A 112 19.34 -7.45 -3.53
CA PHE A 112 17.92 -7.22 -3.29
C PHE A 112 16.98 -7.75 -4.39
N GLY A 113 17.50 -8.44 -5.40
CA GLY A 113 16.69 -8.97 -6.51
C GLY A 113 15.55 -9.88 -6.06
N ASP A 114 15.77 -10.67 -5.00
CA ASP A 114 14.76 -11.55 -4.43
C ASP A 114 13.56 -10.76 -3.89
N VAL A 115 13.79 -9.55 -3.36
CA VAL A 115 12.71 -8.68 -2.86
C VAL A 115 11.79 -8.27 -4.00
N SER A 116 12.35 -7.86 -5.14
CA SER A 116 11.54 -7.48 -6.31
C SER A 116 10.72 -8.67 -6.83
N LYS A 117 11.30 -9.87 -6.81
CA LYS A 117 10.60 -11.10 -7.18
C LYS A 117 9.43 -11.38 -6.24
N THR A 118 9.64 -11.35 -4.93
CA THR A 118 8.58 -11.57 -3.94
C THR A 118 7.47 -10.50 -4.03
N VAL A 119 7.81 -9.24 -4.29
CA VAL A 119 6.80 -8.18 -4.52
C VAL A 119 6.01 -8.43 -5.81
N SER A 120 6.65 -8.98 -6.84
CA SER A 120 5.97 -9.36 -8.08
C SER A 120 5.00 -10.52 -7.85
N GLU A 121 5.41 -11.54 -7.09
CA GLU A 121 4.52 -12.65 -6.69
C GLU A 121 3.33 -12.16 -5.85
N LEU A 122 3.51 -11.15 -5.00
CA LEU A 122 2.42 -10.51 -4.28
C LEU A 122 1.45 -9.80 -5.23
N ARG A 123 1.96 -9.09 -6.25
CA ARG A 123 1.12 -8.44 -7.27
C ARG A 123 0.23 -9.46 -7.98
N GLU A 124 0.81 -10.54 -8.50
CA GLU A 124 0.06 -11.58 -9.22
C GLU A 124 -1.06 -12.16 -8.35
N LYS A 125 -0.76 -12.50 -7.09
CA LYS A 125 -1.77 -13.00 -6.14
C LYS A 125 -2.89 -12.01 -5.88
N LEU A 126 -2.58 -10.72 -5.81
CA LEU A 126 -3.58 -9.67 -5.62
C LEU A 126 -4.46 -9.53 -6.86
N GLU A 127 -3.87 -9.52 -8.06
CA GLU A 127 -4.60 -9.45 -9.32
C GLU A 127 -5.53 -10.65 -9.52
N ASP A 128 -5.04 -11.86 -9.24
CA ASP A 128 -5.84 -13.09 -9.29
C ASP A 128 -7.03 -13.03 -8.31
N CYS A 129 -6.80 -12.54 -7.09
CA CYS A 129 -7.85 -12.36 -6.09
C CYS A 129 -8.92 -11.36 -6.55
N LEU A 130 -8.50 -10.20 -7.04
CA LEU A 130 -9.40 -9.17 -7.56
C LEU A 130 -10.23 -9.67 -8.73
N LYS A 131 -9.60 -10.39 -9.67
CA LYS A 131 -10.30 -10.99 -10.81
C LYS A 131 -11.34 -12.03 -10.38
N GLY A 132 -11.01 -12.85 -9.39
CA GLY A 132 -11.93 -13.83 -8.81
C GLY A 132 -13.17 -13.18 -8.18
N GLU A 133 -12.96 -12.19 -7.31
CA GLU A 133 -14.04 -11.52 -6.59
C GLU A 133 -14.87 -10.60 -7.51
N TRP A 134 -14.28 -10.03 -8.56
CA TRP A 134 -14.99 -9.19 -9.53
C TRP A 134 -16.21 -9.89 -10.13
N THR A 135 -16.11 -11.19 -10.40
CA THR A 135 -17.23 -11.97 -10.94
C THR A 135 -18.44 -12.01 -9.99
N LYS A 136 -18.21 -12.05 -8.67
CA LYS A 136 -19.26 -12.04 -7.65
C LYS A 136 -19.84 -10.65 -7.43
N ILE A 137 -19.00 -9.62 -7.48
CA ILE A 137 -19.45 -8.23 -7.38
C ILE A 137 -20.37 -7.92 -8.56
N SER A 138 -19.94 -8.25 -9.78
CA SER A 138 -20.73 -8.02 -10.99
C SER A 138 -22.06 -8.78 -10.98
N SER A 139 -22.09 -10.04 -10.53
CA SER A 139 -23.35 -10.78 -10.43
C SER A 139 -24.28 -10.21 -9.39
N THR A 140 -23.76 -9.75 -8.24
CA THR A 140 -24.58 -9.15 -7.16
C THR A 140 -25.23 -7.84 -7.62
N VAL A 141 -24.51 -6.99 -8.37
CA VAL A 141 -25.06 -5.76 -8.94
C VAL A 141 -26.17 -6.06 -9.96
N ASN A 142 -26.00 -7.11 -10.78
CA ASN A 142 -26.99 -7.49 -11.81
C ASN A 142 -28.25 -8.17 -11.24
N ILE A 143 -28.24 -8.68 -10.00
CA ILE A 143 -29.41 -9.30 -9.35
C ILE A 143 -30.39 -8.23 -8.83
N VAL A 144 -29.97 -6.96 -8.73
CA VAL A 144 -30.83 -5.84 -8.34
C VAL A 144 -31.71 -5.41 -9.52
N ASP A 145 -32.50 -6.36 -10.04
CA ASP A 145 -33.54 -6.07 -11.03
C ASP A 145 -34.79 -5.56 -10.33
N VAL A 146 -35.34 -4.50 -10.91
CA VAL A 146 -36.43 -3.64 -10.42
C VAL A 146 -37.66 -4.48 -10.05
N VAL A 147 -38.00 -4.54 -8.75
CA VAL A 147 -39.37 -4.91 -8.34
C VAL A 147 -40.28 -3.75 -8.73
N LEU A 148 -40.79 -3.80 -9.97
CA LEU A 148 -41.90 -2.95 -10.38
C LEU A 148 -43.13 -3.35 -9.54
N PRO A 149 -43.80 -2.42 -8.85
CA PRO A 149 -45.07 -2.73 -8.22
C PRO A 149 -46.02 -3.27 -9.30
N PRO A 150 -46.78 -4.34 -9.02
CA PRO A 150 -47.66 -4.94 -10.01
C PRO A 150 -48.65 -3.88 -10.52
N GLU A 151 -48.78 -3.80 -11.84
CA GLU A 151 -49.78 -2.94 -12.49
C GLU A 151 -51.16 -3.27 -11.90
N PRO A 152 -51.90 -2.29 -11.35
CA PRO A 152 -53.18 -2.55 -10.70
C PRO A 152 -54.17 -3.06 -11.75
N LYS A 153 -54.64 -4.31 -11.59
CA LYS A 153 -55.53 -4.99 -12.55
C LYS A 153 -57.01 -4.78 -12.23
N THR A 154 -57.31 -4.22 -11.06
CA THR A 154 -58.68 -3.98 -10.59
C THR A 154 -58.85 -2.54 -10.13
N ARG A 155 -60.09 -2.04 -10.28
CA ARG A 155 -60.48 -0.67 -9.91
C ARG A 155 -60.21 -0.38 -8.43
N GLU A 156 -60.35 -1.38 -7.57
CA GLU A 156 -60.09 -1.29 -6.14
C GLU A 156 -58.59 -1.10 -5.83
N GLN A 157 -57.71 -1.77 -6.58
CA GLN A 157 -56.26 -1.60 -6.45
C GLN A 157 -55.82 -0.20 -6.91
N LEU A 158 -56.51 0.34 -7.91
CA LEU A 158 -56.28 1.69 -8.44
C LEU A 158 -56.66 2.77 -7.41
N LEU A 159 -57.80 2.61 -6.73
CA LEU A 159 -58.26 3.49 -5.65
C LEU A 159 -57.36 3.41 -4.41
N GLN A 160 -56.85 2.22 -4.10
CA GLN A 160 -55.95 2.02 -2.96
C GLN A 160 -54.59 2.69 -3.20
N CYS A 161 -54.08 2.62 -4.45
CA CYS A 161 -52.95 3.43 -4.90
C CYS A 161 -53.23 4.93 -4.77
N GLU A 162 -54.39 5.43 -5.23
CA GLU A 162 -54.78 6.85 -5.10
C GLU A 162 -54.75 7.36 -3.66
N SER A 163 -55.23 6.56 -2.69
CA SER A 163 -55.22 6.97 -1.28
C SER A 163 -53.82 7.12 -0.69
N LEU A 164 -52.84 6.33 -1.16
CA LEU A 164 -51.43 6.40 -0.72
C LEU A 164 -50.71 7.67 -1.23
N TYR A 165 -51.15 8.26 -2.34
CA TYR A 165 -50.55 9.47 -2.89
C TYR A 165 -51.06 10.76 -2.22
N CYS A 166 -52.22 10.72 -1.57
CA CYS A 166 -52.80 11.88 -0.88
C CYS A 166 -52.17 12.20 0.48
N GLU A 167 -51.34 11.30 1.04
CA GLU A 167 -50.66 11.53 2.34
C GLU A 167 -49.30 12.25 2.22
N ILE A 168 -48.84 12.54 1.00
CA ILE A 168 -47.59 13.26 0.78
C ILE A 168 -47.87 14.77 0.77
N PRO A 169 -47.21 15.61 1.61
CA PRO A 169 -47.41 17.05 1.59
C PRO A 169 -46.93 17.60 0.24
N VAL A 170 -47.86 18.07 -0.58
CA VAL A 170 -47.57 18.62 -1.91
C VAL A 170 -46.84 19.95 -1.72
N SER A 171 -45.52 19.97 -1.98
CA SER A 171 -44.80 21.24 -2.13
C SER A 171 -45.32 21.97 -3.37
N SER A 172 -45.45 23.28 -3.24
CA SER A 172 -46.25 24.22 -4.04
C SER A 172 -45.82 24.43 -5.51
N HIS A 173 -45.11 23.47 -6.12
CA HIS A 173 -44.69 23.49 -7.53
C HIS A 173 -45.64 22.72 -8.46
N TRP A 174 -46.52 21.85 -7.94
CA TRP A 174 -47.29 20.89 -8.77
C TRP A 174 -48.70 21.36 -9.19
N THR A 175 -49.06 22.63 -9.02
CA THR A 175 -50.41 23.12 -9.33
C THR A 175 -50.73 23.24 -10.82
N GLN A 176 -49.74 23.21 -11.72
CA GLN A 176 -50.00 23.34 -13.17
C GLN A 176 -50.22 22.01 -13.90
N THR A 177 -49.65 20.90 -13.41
CA THR A 177 -49.77 19.59 -14.08
C THR A 177 -51.07 18.85 -13.75
N GLN A 178 -51.68 19.12 -12.59
CA GLN A 178 -52.95 18.50 -12.19
C GLN A 178 -54.13 18.95 -13.06
N GLN A 179 -54.14 20.22 -13.50
CA GLN A 179 -55.25 20.82 -14.26
C GLN A 179 -55.32 20.34 -15.73
N ALA A 180 -54.18 19.90 -16.27
CA ALA A 180 -54.09 19.34 -17.63
C ALA A 180 -54.63 17.90 -17.69
N HIS A 181 -54.44 17.10 -16.64
CA HIS A 181 -54.87 15.69 -16.63
C HIS A 181 -56.38 15.53 -16.41
N THR A 182 -57.01 16.37 -15.58
CA THR A 182 -58.48 16.35 -15.39
C THR A 182 -59.23 16.79 -16.65
N SER A 183 -58.63 17.69 -17.45
CA SER A 183 -59.23 18.21 -18.69
C SER A 183 -59.22 17.20 -19.85
N LEU A 184 -58.30 16.24 -19.84
CA LEU A 184 -58.21 15.18 -20.86
C LEU A 184 -59.17 14.01 -20.56
N CYS A 185 -59.47 13.73 -19.30
CA CYS A 185 -60.42 12.68 -18.93
C CYS A 185 -61.90 13.06 -19.20
N LEU A 186 -62.27 14.34 -19.12
CA LEU A 186 -63.65 14.79 -19.40
C LEU A 186 -63.97 14.91 -20.89
N LYS A 187 -62.98 14.92 -21.79
CA LYS A 187 -63.20 14.93 -23.25
C LYS A 187 -63.35 13.54 -23.87
N GLY A 188 -63.13 12.47 -23.10
CA GLY A 188 -63.25 11.09 -23.54
C GLY A 188 -64.63 10.45 -23.33
N THR A 189 -65.63 11.21 -22.85
CA THR A 189 -66.97 10.69 -22.51
C THR A 189 -68.11 11.26 -23.36
N GLU A 190 -67.81 11.82 -24.54
CA GLU A 190 -68.80 12.13 -25.58
C GLU A 190 -68.32 11.68 -26.97
N ARG A 191 -68.42 10.38 -27.25
CA ARG A 191 -68.88 9.87 -28.56
C ARG A 191 -69.24 8.40 -28.49
#